data_AF-A0A2D5I4R6-F1
#
_entry.id   AF-A0A2D5I4R6-F1
#
_cell.length_a   1.000
_cell.length_b   1.000
_cell.length_c   1.000
_cell.angle_alpha   90.00
_cell.angle_beta   90.00
_cell.angle_gamma   90.00
#
_symmetry.space_group_name_H-M   'P 1'
#
loop_
_entity.id
_entity.type
_entity.pdbx_description
1 polymer ?
#
loop_
_entity_poly.entity_id
_entity_poly.type
_entity_poly.pdbx_seq_one_letter_code
_entity_poly.pdbx_strand_id
1 'polypeptide(L)'
;MDSYYPILSGCLSNVEIDKYIIHTLNNFYEEGLGIRCVREEPWVTVAETNEFIIALVMANNKKLAKKILNESLRMSDDNNIPYMGWQHVQNIFWPDEKPTWTSAAVLLAADAIFEFTKGSDLFLKNQLDLY
;
A
#
# COMPACT_ATOMS: atom_id res chain seq x y z
N MET A 1 -12.31 0.18 3.00
CA MET A 1 -11.56 1.29 2.41
C MET A 1 -10.96 2.08 3.55
N ASP A 2 -9.74 2.58 3.37
CA ASP A 2 -9.15 3.62 4.22
C ASP A 2 -8.63 3.23 5.62
N SER A 3 -8.44 1.94 5.90
CA SER A 3 -7.95 1.51 7.23
C SER A 3 -6.54 2.00 7.57
N TYR A 4 -5.76 2.44 6.58
CA TYR A 4 -4.40 2.93 6.73
C TYR A 4 -4.27 4.46 6.60
N TYR A 5 -5.29 5.18 6.11
CA TYR A 5 -5.25 6.63 5.99
C TYR A 5 -5.09 7.37 7.33
N PRO A 6 -5.68 6.91 8.45
CA PRO A 6 -5.38 7.49 9.76
C PRO A 6 -3.88 7.49 10.09
N ILE A 7 -3.15 6.43 9.71
CA ILE A 7 -1.69 6.37 9.86
C ILE A 7 -1.03 7.40 8.92
N LEU A 8 -1.37 7.37 7.63
CA LEU A 8 -0.78 8.27 6.61
C LEU A 8 -1.03 9.75 6.90
N SER A 9 -2.17 10.09 7.50
CA SER A 9 -2.53 11.47 7.86
C SER A 9 -1.72 12.03 9.02
N GLY A 10 -1.02 11.17 9.78
CA GLY A 10 -0.28 11.57 10.98
C GLY A 10 -1.17 11.94 12.17
N CYS A 11 -2.47 11.63 12.15
CA CYS A 11 -3.40 12.01 13.23
C CYS A 11 -3.36 11.10 14.46
N LEU A 12 -2.60 9.99 14.39
CA LEU A 12 -2.55 8.95 15.40
C LEU A 12 -1.30 9.04 16.28
N SER A 13 -1.44 8.63 17.55
CA SER A 13 -0.30 8.29 18.40
C SER A 13 0.34 6.95 18.02
N ASN A 14 1.57 6.69 18.46
CA ASN A 14 2.27 5.43 18.19
C ASN A 14 1.47 4.17 18.61
N VAL A 15 0.77 4.23 19.76
CA VAL A 15 -0.04 3.11 20.24
C VAL A 15 -1.27 2.87 19.37
N GLU A 16 -1.83 3.93 18.77
CA GLU A 16 -2.96 3.82 17.86
C GLU A 16 -2.52 3.28 16.50
N ILE A 17 -1.35 3.69 16.00
CA ILE A 17 -0.78 3.18 14.75
C ILE A 17 -0.71 1.65 14.76
N ASP A 18 -0.18 1.05 15.82
CA ASP A 18 -0.09 -0.41 15.94
C ASP A 18 -1.48 -1.09 15.88
N LYS A 19 -2.49 -0.50 16.51
CA LYS A 19 -3.87 -1.00 16.45
C LYS A 19 -4.44 -0.93 15.03
N TYR A 20 -4.18 0.14 14.31
CA TYR A 20 -4.64 0.32 12.93
C TYR A 20 -3.92 -0.63 11.96
N ILE A 21 -2.64 -0.93 12.18
CA ILE A 21 -1.92 -1.94 11.40
C ILE A 21 -2.54 -3.32 11.62
N ILE A 22 -2.72 -3.73 12.88
CA ILE A 22 -3.34 -5.03 13.20
C ILE A 22 -4.75 -5.11 12.62
N HIS A 23 -5.53 -4.03 12.74
CA HIS A 23 -6.86 -3.96 12.15
C HIS A 23 -6.82 -4.12 10.62
N THR A 24 -5.90 -3.43 9.93
CA THR A 24 -5.75 -3.52 8.47
C THR A 24 -5.37 -4.94 8.05
N LEU A 25 -4.38 -5.53 8.72
CA LEU A 25 -3.93 -6.90 8.42
C LEU A 25 -5.05 -7.93 8.63
N ASN A 26 -5.82 -7.82 9.71
CA ASN A 26 -6.86 -8.81 10.02
C ASN A 26 -8.11 -8.70 9.14
N ASN A 27 -8.37 -7.52 8.55
CA ASN A 27 -9.64 -7.26 7.86
C ASN A 27 -9.49 -7.03 6.36
N PHE A 28 -8.32 -6.66 5.87
CA PHE A 28 -8.14 -6.24 4.48
C PHE A 28 -6.96 -6.91 3.78
N TYR A 29 -6.00 -7.48 4.51
CA TYR A 29 -4.84 -8.13 3.89
C TYR A 29 -5.15 -9.55 3.48
N GLU A 30 -5.06 -9.81 2.18
CA GLU A 30 -5.07 -11.14 1.58
C GLU A 30 -3.63 -11.56 1.35
N GLU A 31 -3.14 -12.49 2.16
CA GLU A 31 -1.74 -12.91 2.15
C GLU A 31 -1.31 -13.41 0.77
N GLY A 32 -0.20 -12.86 0.25
CA GLY A 32 0.31 -13.18 -1.07
C GLY A 32 -0.32 -12.39 -2.21
N LEU A 33 -1.40 -11.63 -1.96
CA LEU A 33 -2.13 -10.86 -2.96
C LEU A 33 -2.06 -9.34 -2.73
N GLY A 34 -2.36 -8.87 -1.51
CA GLY A 34 -2.36 -7.44 -1.19
C GLY A 34 -3.54 -7.00 -0.33
N ILE A 35 -3.92 -5.73 -0.43
CA ILE A 35 -4.96 -5.09 0.39
C ILE A 35 -6.26 -4.96 -0.41
N ARG A 36 -7.37 -5.35 0.23
CA ARG A 36 -8.73 -5.16 -0.29
C ARG A 36 -9.19 -3.73 -0.10
N CYS A 37 -9.81 -3.19 -1.14
CA CYS A 37 -10.47 -1.89 -1.07
C CYS A 37 -11.73 -1.96 -0.18
N VAL A 38 -12.51 -3.04 -0.29
CA VAL A 38 -13.73 -3.27 0.51
C VAL A 38 -13.64 -4.66 1.12
N ARG A 39 -13.84 -4.78 2.44
CA ARG A 39 -13.61 -6.01 3.19
C ARG A 39 -14.48 -7.17 2.69
N GLU A 40 -15.69 -6.87 2.26
CA GLU A 40 -16.65 -7.86 1.81
C GLU A 40 -16.38 -8.30 0.36
N GLU A 41 -15.55 -7.55 -0.38
CA GLU A 41 -15.41 -7.72 -1.82
C GLU A 41 -14.13 -8.47 -2.21
N PRO A 42 -14.21 -9.46 -3.11
CA PRO A 42 -13.14 -10.44 -3.38
C PRO A 42 -12.01 -9.90 -4.29
N TRP A 43 -11.68 -8.60 -4.19
CA TRP A 43 -10.59 -8.02 -4.95
C TRP A 43 -9.62 -7.24 -4.08
N VAL A 44 -8.35 -7.36 -4.41
CA VAL A 44 -7.28 -6.49 -3.92
C VAL A 44 -6.95 -5.46 -4.97
N THR A 45 -6.42 -4.33 -4.55
CA THR A 45 -6.05 -3.24 -5.46
C THR A 45 -4.62 -2.80 -5.16
N VAL A 46 -3.89 -2.51 -6.24
CA VAL A 46 -2.45 -2.23 -6.15
C VAL A 46 -2.20 -0.89 -5.46
N ALA A 47 -3.02 0.14 -5.73
CA ALA A 47 -2.88 1.44 -5.09
C ALA A 47 -3.00 1.33 -3.56
N GLU A 48 -4.08 0.73 -3.07
CA GLU A 48 -4.37 0.52 -1.65
C GLU A 48 -3.28 -0.34 -0.98
N THR A 49 -2.78 -1.35 -1.69
CA THR A 49 -1.67 -2.18 -1.22
C THR A 49 -0.41 -1.34 -0.99
N ASN A 50 -0.08 -0.45 -1.92
CA ASN A 50 1.12 0.40 -1.82
C ASN A 50 0.96 1.57 -0.85
N GLU A 51 -0.24 2.12 -0.71
CA GLU A 51 -0.54 3.10 0.35
C GLU A 51 -0.38 2.48 1.74
N PHE A 52 -0.84 1.24 1.94
CA PHE A 52 -0.59 0.53 3.19
C PHE A 52 0.89 0.22 3.42
N ILE A 53 1.66 -0.10 2.36
CA ILE A 53 3.11 -0.26 2.45
C ILE A 53 3.77 1.02 3.01
N ILE A 54 3.38 2.20 2.53
CA ILE A 54 3.88 3.48 3.04
C ILE A 54 3.53 3.63 4.54
N ALA A 55 2.29 3.30 4.92
CA ALA A 55 1.87 3.33 6.33
C ALA A 55 2.71 2.37 7.21
N LEU A 56 3.07 1.19 6.70
CA LEU A 56 3.98 0.27 7.39
C LEU A 56 5.38 0.85 7.54
N VAL A 57 5.90 1.56 6.54
CA VAL A 57 7.20 2.23 6.63
C VAL A 57 7.17 3.34 7.68
N MET A 58 6.11 4.15 7.71
CA MET A 58 5.91 5.18 8.75
C MET A 58 5.91 4.58 10.15
N ALA A 59 5.31 3.41 10.32
CA ALA A 59 5.28 2.67 11.58
C ALA A 59 6.53 1.82 11.85
N ASN A 60 7.63 2.06 11.13
CA ASN A 60 8.90 1.36 11.27
C ASN A 60 8.82 -0.16 11.01
N ASN A 61 7.82 -0.63 10.27
CA ASN A 61 7.62 -2.03 9.91
C ASN A 61 8.13 -2.35 8.49
N LYS A 62 9.37 -1.92 8.19
CA LYS A 62 9.99 -2.05 6.85
C LYS A 62 10.10 -3.50 6.36
N LYS A 63 10.19 -4.50 7.25
CA LYS A 63 10.27 -5.91 6.86
C LYS A 63 8.97 -6.39 6.21
N LEU A 64 7.83 -6.09 6.84
CA LEU A 64 6.53 -6.45 6.29
C LEU A 64 6.23 -5.63 5.02
N ALA A 65 6.58 -4.34 5.02
CA ALA A 65 6.49 -3.47 3.86
C ALA A 65 7.17 -4.09 2.61
N LYS A 66 8.40 -4.59 2.76
CA LYS A 66 9.14 -5.28 1.68
C LYS A 66 8.47 -6.58 1.22
N LYS A 67 7.89 -7.35 2.15
CA LYS A 67 7.14 -8.58 1.79
C LYS A 67 5.97 -8.23 0.88
N ILE A 68 5.13 -7.29 1.31
CA ILE A 68 3.91 -6.91 0.59
C ILE A 68 4.26 -6.19 -0.73
N LEU A 69 5.35 -5.43 -0.80
CA LEU A 69 5.81 -4.83 -2.07
C LEU A 69 6.09 -5.92 -3.12
N ASN A 70 6.74 -7.02 -2.75
CA ASN A 70 6.99 -8.12 -3.67
C ASN A 70 5.69 -8.80 -4.14
N GLU A 71 4.66 -8.83 -3.30
CA GLU A 71 3.33 -9.33 -3.66
C GLU A 71 2.67 -8.38 -4.67
N SER A 72 2.69 -7.09 -4.38
CA SER A 72 2.15 -6.05 -5.25
C SER A 72 2.82 -6.01 -6.63
N LEU A 73 4.13 -6.17 -6.73
CA LEU A 73 4.85 -6.13 -8.01
C LEU A 73 4.41 -7.25 -8.96
N ARG A 74 3.92 -8.38 -8.44
CA ARG A 74 3.38 -9.49 -9.26
C ARG A 74 2.04 -9.14 -9.93
N MET A 75 1.37 -8.09 -9.50
CA MET A 75 0.11 -7.60 -10.08
C MET A 75 0.37 -6.69 -11.29
N SER A 76 1.32 -7.09 -12.14
CA SER A 76 1.75 -6.31 -13.31
C SER A 76 1.71 -7.16 -14.56
N ASP A 77 1.69 -6.50 -15.72
CA ASP A 77 1.85 -7.17 -17.01
C ASP A 77 3.31 -7.56 -17.29
N ASP A 78 3.55 -8.17 -18.45
CA ASP A 78 4.89 -8.60 -18.89
C ASP A 78 5.88 -7.44 -19.07
N ASN A 79 5.39 -6.20 -19.18
CA ASN A 79 6.21 -4.99 -19.24
C ASN A 79 6.41 -4.34 -17.86
N ASN A 80 6.00 -5.00 -16.78
CA ASN A 80 6.00 -4.50 -15.40
C ASN A 80 5.13 -3.25 -15.19
N ILE A 81 4.06 -3.10 -15.98
CA ILE A 81 3.05 -2.07 -15.75
C ILE A 81 1.98 -2.65 -14.82
N PRO A 82 1.78 -2.07 -13.62
CA PRO A 82 0.85 -2.61 -12.64
C PRO A 82 -0.61 -2.41 -13.09
N TYR A 83 -1.41 -3.46 -12.91
CA TYR A 83 -2.86 -3.42 -13.08
C TYR A 83 -3.53 -2.73 -11.90
N MET A 84 -4.77 -2.27 -12.06
CA MET A 84 -5.52 -1.65 -10.97
C MET A 84 -5.71 -2.60 -9.79
N GLY A 85 -6.01 -3.87 -10.06
CA GLY A 85 -6.26 -4.85 -9.02
C GLY A 85 -6.46 -6.26 -9.54
N TRP A 86 -6.84 -7.14 -8.61
CA TRP A 86 -7.01 -8.56 -8.85
C TRP A 86 -8.20 -9.11 -8.10
N GLN A 87 -9.08 -9.80 -8.84
CA GLN A 87 -10.19 -10.55 -8.30
C GLN A 87 -9.74 -12.00 -8.11
N HIS A 88 -9.60 -12.45 -6.85
CA HIS A 88 -9.06 -13.77 -6.53
C HIS A 88 -10.04 -14.96 -6.59
N VAL A 89 -11.35 -14.73 -6.50
CA VAL A 89 -12.39 -15.76 -6.74
C VAL A 89 -12.49 -16.10 -8.22
N GLN A 90 -12.39 -15.10 -9.10
CA GLN A 90 -12.44 -15.30 -10.55
C GLN A 90 -11.05 -15.51 -11.18
N ASN A 91 -9.99 -15.24 -10.42
CA ASN A 91 -8.59 -15.36 -10.85
C ASN A 91 -8.31 -14.50 -12.10
N ILE A 92 -8.72 -13.24 -12.06
CA ILE A 92 -8.57 -12.26 -13.15
C ILE A 92 -8.05 -10.92 -12.64
N PHE A 93 -7.36 -10.18 -13.51
CA PHE A 93 -7.16 -8.75 -13.32
C PHE A 93 -8.51 -8.04 -13.36
N TRP A 94 -8.78 -7.22 -12.36
CA TRP A 94 -10.05 -6.52 -12.27
C TRP A 94 -9.91 -5.16 -11.59
N PRO A 95 -10.42 -4.11 -12.23
CA PRO A 95 -10.67 -4.00 -13.68
C PRO A 95 -9.40 -4.27 -14.52
N ASP A 96 -9.58 -4.65 -15.79
CA ASP A 96 -8.49 -4.82 -16.76
C ASP A 96 -7.96 -3.45 -17.24
N GLU A 97 -7.47 -2.68 -16.27
CA GLU A 97 -6.99 -1.32 -16.45
C GLU A 97 -5.63 -1.15 -15.78
N LYS A 98 -4.79 -0.27 -16.35
CA LYS A 98 -3.46 0.07 -15.84
C LYS A 98 -3.36 1.58 -15.61
N PRO A 99 -4.17 2.12 -14.69
CA PRO A 99 -4.24 3.56 -14.52
C PRO A 99 -2.93 4.09 -13.91
N THR A 100 -2.61 5.35 -14.21
CA THR A 100 -1.33 5.95 -13.83
C THR A 100 -1.11 6.08 -12.32
N TRP A 101 -2.19 6.24 -11.54
CA TRP A 101 -2.10 6.34 -10.07
C TRP A 101 -1.61 5.03 -9.43
N THR A 102 -1.90 3.89 -10.03
CA THR A 102 -1.40 2.59 -9.57
C THR A 102 0.13 2.52 -9.68
N SER A 103 0.68 2.92 -10.81
CA SER A 103 2.14 3.03 -10.99
C SER A 103 2.74 4.06 -10.02
N ALA A 104 2.07 5.19 -9.82
CA ALA A 104 2.53 6.21 -8.87
C ALA A 104 2.62 5.65 -7.44
N ALA A 105 1.59 4.92 -6.98
CA ALA A 105 1.58 4.32 -5.65
C ALA A 105 2.74 3.32 -5.47
N VAL A 106 2.99 2.45 -6.45
CA VAL A 106 4.13 1.51 -6.44
C VAL A 106 5.47 2.25 -6.32
N LEU A 107 5.67 3.30 -7.12
CA LEU A 107 6.91 4.09 -7.09
C LEU A 107 7.11 4.77 -5.73
N LEU A 108 6.05 5.38 -5.18
CA LEU A 108 6.10 6.05 -3.87
C LEU A 108 6.41 5.05 -2.74
N ALA A 109 5.78 3.88 -2.75
CA ALA A 109 6.03 2.83 -1.77
C ALA A 109 7.46 2.27 -1.86
N ALA A 110 7.95 2.03 -3.09
CA ALA A 110 9.32 1.59 -3.30
C ALA A 110 10.33 2.65 -2.82
N ASP A 111 10.11 3.92 -3.15
CA ASP A 111 11.00 5.00 -2.73
C ASP A 111 10.99 5.20 -1.21
N ALA A 112 9.83 5.07 -0.55
CA ALA A 112 9.75 5.10 0.92
C ALA A 112 10.53 3.95 1.59
N ILE A 113 10.57 2.76 0.97
CA ILE A 113 11.31 1.61 1.50
C ILE A 113 12.82 1.75 1.28
N PHE A 114 13.22 2.11 0.06
CA PHE A 114 14.59 1.97 -0.42
C PHE A 114 15.35 3.30 -0.52
N GLU A 115 14.65 4.42 -0.38
CA GLU A 115 15.25 5.76 -0.35
C GLU A 115 16.04 6.07 -1.64
N PHE A 116 15.45 5.75 -2.80
CA PHE A 116 16.09 5.94 -4.11
C PHE A 116 16.24 7.43 -4.46
N THR A 117 15.33 8.27 -4.01
CA THR A 117 15.31 9.71 -4.29
C THR A 117 15.41 10.55 -3.02
N LYS A 118 15.66 11.85 -3.20
CA LYS A 118 15.64 12.83 -2.09
C LYS A 118 14.24 13.12 -1.55
N GLY A 119 13.19 12.63 -2.21
CA GLY A 119 11.79 12.79 -1.79
C GLY A 119 11.21 11.57 -1.07
N SER A 120 12.06 10.59 -0.73
CA SER A 120 11.64 9.32 -0.12
C SER A 120 10.94 9.45 1.24
N ASP A 121 11.11 10.59 1.90
CA ASP A 121 10.51 10.89 3.19
C ASP A 121 9.25 11.75 3.12
N LEU A 122 8.69 11.98 1.92
CA LEU A 122 7.50 12.82 1.68
C LEU A 122 6.35 12.48 2.64
N PHE A 123 6.04 11.20 2.81
CA PHE A 123 4.99 10.71 3.72
C PHE A 123 5.51 10.29 5.10
N LEU A 124 6.84 10.23 5.29
CA LEU A 124 7.44 9.66 6.50
C LEU A 124 7.74 10.70 7.57
N LYS A 125 8.00 11.95 7.16
CA LYS A 125 8.29 13.05 8.08
C LYS A 125 7.12 13.98 8.23
N ASN A 126 7.08 14.66 9.38
CA ASN A 126 6.16 15.75 9.59
C ASN A 126 6.50 16.89 8.63
N GLN A 127 5.56 17.22 7.76
CA GLN A 127 5.71 18.25 6.73
C GLN A 127 5.24 19.64 7.20
N LEU A 128 4.87 19.80 8.49
CA LEU A 128 4.47 21.10 9.04
C LEU A 128 5.58 22.15 8.97
N ASP A 129 6.84 21.74 8.81
CA ASP A 129 7.99 22.63 8.61
C ASP A 129 8.02 23.30 7.22
N LEU A 130 7.09 22.94 6.31
CA LEU A 130 6.91 23.62 5.01
C LEU A 130 6.18 24.96 5.12
N TYR A 131 5.62 25.30 6.28
CA TYR A 131 4.89 26.54 6.58
C TYR A 131 5.44 27.24 7.83
#